data_AF-A0A354X1H4-F1
#
_entry.id   AF-A0A354X1H4-F1
#
_cell.length_a   1.000
_cell.length_b   1.000
_cell.length_c   1.000
_cell.angle_alpha   90.00
_cell.angle_beta   90.00
_cell.angle_gamma   90.00
#
_symmetry.space_group_name_H-M   'P 1'
#
loop_
_entity.id
_entity.type
_entity.pdbx_description
1 polymer ?
#
loop_
_entity_poly.entity_id
_entity_poly.type
_entity_poly.pdbx_seq_one_letter_code
_entity_poly.pdbx_strand_id
1 'polypeptide(L)'
;MRIRYLLKKEFLQILRNKFLLAIIIVLPLFELAVLPWAATFEQKNISLCVVDGDHSSLSQKLTAKVLSSGYFRLAGYELNYDKGLACLDNSRASLILEIPRNFEKDFINNRPVNLLLTIDAGDGQKAGLGTSYLSQIINNYSRQIITERGGRIPGIIEVKPDFRYNASMRYQDYMVPGVLVILVTMMGGMLSALNIVREKEMG
;
A
#
# COMPACT_ATOMS: atom_id res chain seq x y z
N MET A 1 18.58 -19.30 43.79
CA MET A 1 17.77 -20.55 43.86
C MET A 1 16.25 -20.30 43.88
N ARG A 2 15.73 -19.25 44.56
CA ARG A 2 14.28 -18.96 44.66
C ARG A 2 13.55 -18.69 43.33
N ILE A 3 14.17 -17.98 42.39
CA ILE A 3 13.56 -17.62 41.09
C ILE A 3 13.25 -18.88 40.25
N ARG A 4 14.17 -19.86 40.18
CA ARG A 4 13.94 -21.12 39.45
C ARG A 4 12.76 -21.92 40.01
N TYR A 5 12.57 -21.88 41.32
CA TYR A 5 11.48 -22.59 41.98
C TYR A 5 10.12 -21.93 41.69
N LEU A 6 10.07 -20.59 41.75
CA LEU A 6 8.89 -19.81 41.38
C LEU A 6 8.50 -20.02 39.92
N LEU A 7 9.46 -19.94 38.99
CA LEU A 7 9.22 -20.20 37.56
C LEU A 7 8.68 -21.61 37.30
N LYS A 8 9.26 -22.62 37.97
CA LYS A 8 8.78 -24.01 37.85
C LYS A 8 7.33 -24.15 38.37
N LYS A 9 7.01 -23.48 39.47
CA LYS A 9 5.66 -23.47 40.06
C LYS A 9 4.64 -22.85 39.10
N GLU A 10 4.95 -21.68 38.53
CA GLU A 10 4.06 -20.98 37.59
C GLU A 10 3.85 -21.80 36.31
N PHE A 11 4.91 -22.36 35.72
CA PHE A 11 4.78 -23.23 34.54
C PHE A 11 3.88 -24.45 34.82
N LEU A 12 4.05 -25.09 35.99
CA LEU A 12 3.19 -26.20 36.39
C LEU A 12 1.74 -25.75 36.64
N GLN A 13 1.52 -24.54 37.16
CA GLN A 13 0.17 -23.97 37.32
C GLN A 13 -0.51 -23.69 35.98
N ILE A 14 0.22 -23.13 35.01
CA ILE A 14 -0.27 -22.90 33.65
C ILE A 14 -0.63 -24.24 32.99
N LEU A 15 0.27 -25.24 33.07
CA LEU A 15 0.05 -26.56 32.49
C LEU A 15 -1.13 -27.31 33.13
N ARG A 16 -1.40 -27.09 34.42
CA ARG A 16 -2.52 -27.72 35.13
C ARG A 16 -3.86 -27.04 34.83
N ASN A 17 -3.84 -25.75 34.49
CA ASN A 17 -5.05 -25.02 34.13
C ASN A 17 -5.42 -25.27 32.66
N LYS A 18 -6.32 -26.24 32.45
CA LYS A 18 -6.79 -26.65 31.11
C LYS A 18 -7.37 -25.48 30.30
N PHE A 19 -7.98 -24.50 30.95
CA PHE A 19 -8.54 -23.32 30.28
C PHE A 19 -7.43 -22.37 29.79
N LEU A 20 -6.44 -22.06 30.63
CA LEU A 20 -5.27 -21.27 30.23
C LEU A 20 -4.49 -21.96 29.11
N LEU A 21 -4.26 -23.27 29.23
CA LEU A 21 -3.54 -24.04 28.23
C LEU A 21 -4.31 -24.10 26.90
N ALA A 22 -5.64 -24.21 26.96
CA ALA A 22 -6.49 -24.10 25.77
C ALA A 22 -6.39 -22.71 25.13
N ILE A 23 -6.44 -21.61 25.90
CA ILE A 23 -6.26 -20.26 25.34
C ILE A 23 -4.88 -20.12 24.67
N ILE A 24 -3.80 -20.50 25.35
CA ILE A 24 -2.42 -20.32 24.85
C ILE A 24 -2.17 -21.10 23.55
N ILE A 25 -2.87 -22.21 23.32
CA ILE A 25 -2.69 -23.04 22.12
C ILE A 25 -3.75 -22.71 21.06
N VAL A 26 -5.02 -22.71 21.44
CA VAL A 26 -6.15 -22.59 20.51
C VAL A 26 -6.24 -21.17 19.96
N LEU A 27 -6.01 -20.13 20.77
CA LEU A 27 -6.13 -18.74 20.30
C LEU A 27 -5.09 -18.43 19.21
N PRO A 28 -3.77 -18.71 19.37
CA PRO A 28 -2.80 -18.49 18.29
C PRO A 28 -3.04 -19.37 17.06
N LEU A 29 -3.52 -20.61 17.23
CA LEU A 29 -3.87 -21.48 16.10
C LEU A 29 -5.07 -20.94 15.32
N PHE A 30 -6.07 -20.43 16.04
CA PHE A 30 -7.23 -19.77 15.44
C PHE A 30 -6.80 -18.49 14.72
N GLU A 31 -5.95 -17.66 15.33
CA GLU A 31 -5.35 -16.49 14.69
C GLU A 31 -4.60 -16.88 13.41
N LEU A 32 -3.76 -17.91 13.44
CA LEU A 32 -3.07 -18.42 12.24
C LEU A 32 -4.02 -18.98 11.19
N ALA A 33 -5.16 -19.53 11.59
CA ALA A 33 -6.15 -20.05 10.66
C ALA A 33 -6.96 -18.91 10.00
N VAL A 34 -7.22 -17.81 10.72
CA VAL A 34 -8.08 -16.70 10.26
C VAL A 34 -7.28 -15.56 9.63
N LEU A 35 -6.19 -15.14 10.25
CA LEU A 35 -5.43 -13.96 9.83
C LEU A 35 -4.95 -14.03 8.37
N PRO A 36 -4.49 -15.16 7.80
CA PRO A 36 -4.09 -15.20 6.39
C PRO A 36 -5.22 -14.83 5.41
N TRP A 37 -6.47 -15.10 5.79
CA TRP A 37 -7.64 -14.78 4.97
C TRP A 37 -8.08 -13.32 5.13
N ALA A 38 -7.90 -12.74 6.33
CA ALA A 38 -8.16 -11.33 6.58
C ALA A 38 -7.03 -10.43 6.09
N ALA A 39 -5.79 -10.90 6.14
CA ALA A 39 -4.57 -10.22 5.75
C ALA A 39 -4.23 -10.47 4.28
N THR A 40 -5.22 -10.45 3.38
CA THR A 40 -4.94 -10.33 1.96
C THR A 40 -4.33 -8.95 1.70
N PHE A 41 -3.01 -8.89 1.73
CA PHE A 41 -2.21 -7.70 1.39
C PHE A 41 -2.26 -7.36 -0.12
N GLU A 42 -2.98 -8.14 -0.93
CA GLU A 42 -3.29 -7.80 -2.31
C GLU A 42 -4.46 -6.81 -2.38
N GLN A 43 -4.12 -5.54 -2.51
CA GLN A 43 -5.09 -4.50 -2.81
C GLN A 43 -5.53 -4.60 -4.28
N LYS A 44 -6.62 -5.32 -4.54
CA LYS A 44 -7.32 -5.28 -5.84
C LYS A 44 -8.31 -4.11 -5.83
N ASN A 45 -8.63 -3.59 -7.01
CA ASN A 45 -9.55 -2.45 -7.22
C ASN A 45 -9.04 -1.10 -6.71
N ILE A 46 -7.77 -0.79 -6.97
CA ILE A 46 -7.22 0.54 -6.74
C ILE A 46 -7.87 1.52 -7.73
N SER A 47 -8.57 2.54 -7.21
CA SER A 47 -9.24 3.54 -8.03
C SER A 47 -8.21 4.43 -8.73
N LEU A 48 -8.20 4.39 -10.07
CA LEU A 48 -7.25 5.09 -10.93
C LEU A 48 -7.98 6.13 -11.78
N CYS A 49 -7.50 7.36 -11.76
CA CYS A 49 -7.82 8.37 -12.77
C CYS A 49 -6.72 8.38 -13.82
N VAL A 50 -7.09 8.38 -15.10
CA VAL A 50 -6.13 8.54 -16.20
C VAL A 50 -6.28 9.93 -16.78
N VAL A 51 -5.19 10.67 -16.86
CA VAL A 51 -5.10 11.94 -17.57
C VAL A 51 -4.33 11.68 -18.85
N ASP A 52 -5.03 11.60 -19.97
CA ASP A 52 -4.40 11.35 -21.27
C ASP A 52 -4.26 12.66 -22.03
N GLY A 53 -3.04 13.18 -22.14
CA GLY A 53 -2.75 14.38 -22.94
C GLY A 53 -2.38 14.08 -24.39
N ASP A 54 -2.20 12.81 -24.76
CA ASP A 54 -1.68 12.41 -26.09
C ASP A 54 -2.79 11.91 -27.01
N HIS A 55 -3.78 11.18 -26.48
CA HIS A 55 -4.90 10.58 -27.21
C HIS A 55 -4.52 9.68 -28.40
N SER A 56 -3.28 9.21 -28.41
CA SER A 56 -2.72 8.31 -29.41
C SER A 56 -3.20 6.86 -29.25
N SER A 57 -2.90 6.02 -30.24
CA SER A 57 -3.16 4.58 -30.09
C SER A 57 -2.29 3.97 -28.98
N LEU A 58 -1.05 4.45 -28.83
CA LEU A 58 -0.10 3.97 -27.83
C LEU A 58 -0.56 4.29 -26.40
N SER A 59 -1.04 5.52 -26.14
CA SER A 59 -1.61 5.93 -24.84
C SER A 59 -2.89 5.14 -24.47
N GLN A 60 -3.79 4.92 -25.44
CA GLN A 60 -4.99 4.12 -25.23
C GLN A 60 -4.67 2.64 -24.95
N LYS A 61 -3.70 2.06 -25.67
CA LYS A 61 -3.23 0.68 -25.42
C LYS A 61 -2.58 0.53 -24.06
N LEU A 62 -1.78 1.51 -23.63
CA LEU A 62 -1.22 1.53 -22.27
C LEU A 62 -2.34 1.54 -21.23
N THR A 63 -3.30 2.45 -21.39
CA THR A 63 -4.46 2.57 -20.49
C THR A 63 -5.25 1.25 -20.42
N ALA A 64 -5.53 0.64 -21.57
CA ALA A 64 -6.20 -0.65 -21.63
C ALA A 64 -5.39 -1.76 -20.91
N LYS A 65 -4.06 -1.78 -21.08
CA LYS A 65 -3.18 -2.73 -20.39
C LYS A 65 -3.27 -2.57 -18.87
N VAL A 66 -3.22 -1.32 -18.38
CA VAL A 66 -3.34 -1.01 -16.96
C VAL A 66 -4.69 -1.48 -16.40
N LEU A 67 -5.80 -1.19 -17.09
CA LEU A 67 -7.12 -1.61 -16.64
C LEU A 67 -7.33 -3.13 -16.71
N SER A 68 -6.76 -3.80 -17.72
CA SER A 68 -6.84 -5.26 -17.89
C SER A 68 -6.04 -6.06 -16.85
N SER A 69 -5.16 -5.40 -16.08
CA SER A 69 -4.31 -6.06 -15.07
C SER A 69 -5.10 -6.59 -13.87
N GLY A 70 -6.33 -6.11 -13.64
CA GLY A 70 -7.17 -6.48 -12.49
C GLY A 70 -6.81 -5.79 -11.17
N TYR A 71 -5.71 -5.02 -11.13
CA TYR A 71 -5.34 -4.23 -9.95
C TYR A 71 -6.07 -2.89 -9.88
N PHE A 72 -6.43 -2.32 -11.04
CA PHE A 72 -6.96 -0.96 -11.14
C PHE A 72 -8.40 -0.94 -11.62
N ARG A 73 -9.19 -0.02 -11.06
CA ARG A 73 -10.52 0.33 -11.53
C ARG A 73 -10.53 1.75 -12.03
N LEU A 74 -11.01 1.97 -13.25
CA LEU A 74 -11.11 3.32 -13.82
C LEU A 74 -12.15 4.13 -13.04
N ALA A 75 -11.70 5.20 -12.40
CA ALA A 75 -12.54 6.16 -11.68
C ALA A 75 -12.86 7.40 -12.55
N GLY A 76 -11.97 7.72 -13.49
CA GLY A 76 -12.13 8.84 -14.41
C GLY A 76 -11.11 8.77 -15.55
N TYR A 77 -11.49 9.32 -16.69
CA TYR A 77 -10.60 9.51 -17.84
C TYR A 77 -10.73 10.98 -18.27
N GLU A 78 -9.68 11.74 -18.05
CA GLU A 78 -9.67 13.19 -18.17
C GLU A 78 -8.60 13.65 -19.17
N LEU A 79 -8.79 14.85 -19.73
CA LEU A 79 -7.87 15.44 -20.72
C LEU A 79 -6.87 16.41 -20.07
N ASN A 80 -7.15 16.85 -18.84
CA ASN A 80 -6.35 17.86 -18.15
C ASN A 80 -6.01 17.41 -16.74
N TYR A 81 -4.78 17.70 -16.33
CA TYR A 81 -4.26 17.35 -15.01
C TYR A 81 -5.12 17.94 -13.89
N ASP A 82 -5.58 19.20 -14.01
CA ASP A 82 -6.42 19.83 -12.98
C ASP A 82 -7.73 19.07 -12.72
N LYS A 83 -8.32 18.51 -13.78
CA LYS A 83 -9.53 17.67 -13.65
C LYS A 83 -9.20 16.32 -13.03
N GLY A 84 -8.04 15.76 -13.37
CA GLY A 84 -7.51 14.56 -12.72
C GLY A 84 -7.27 14.79 -11.22
N LEU A 85 -6.72 15.95 -10.85
CA LEU A 85 -6.51 16.33 -9.46
C LEU A 85 -7.83 16.44 -8.69
N ALA A 86 -8.87 16.99 -9.31
CA ALA A 86 -10.20 16.99 -8.72
C ALA A 86 -10.78 15.57 -8.50
N CYS A 87 -10.33 14.54 -9.22
CA CYS A 87 -10.69 13.16 -8.91
C CYS A 87 -10.00 12.64 -7.63
N LEU A 88 -8.78 13.10 -7.35
CA LEU A 88 -8.05 12.79 -6.13
C LEU A 88 -8.62 13.55 -4.93
N ASP A 89 -8.84 14.86 -5.07
CA ASP A 89 -9.35 15.73 -4.01
C ASP A 89 -10.76 15.33 -3.52
N ASN A 90 -11.61 14.82 -4.44
CA ASN A 90 -12.94 14.30 -4.10
C ASN A 90 -12.93 12.82 -3.68
N SER A 91 -11.74 12.23 -3.44
CA SER A 91 -11.55 10.81 -3.08
C SER A 91 -12.19 9.81 -4.07
N ARG A 92 -12.41 10.21 -5.32
CA ARG A 92 -12.94 9.34 -6.38
C ARG A 92 -11.86 8.40 -6.92
N ALA A 93 -10.62 8.89 -6.98
CA ALA A 93 -9.44 8.13 -7.32
C ALA A 93 -8.42 8.20 -6.19
N SER A 94 -7.55 7.20 -6.09
CA SER A 94 -6.41 7.18 -5.17
C SER A 94 -5.09 7.41 -5.90
N LEU A 95 -5.07 7.21 -7.22
CA LEU A 95 -3.92 7.50 -8.08
C LEU A 95 -4.37 8.23 -9.35
N ILE A 96 -3.48 9.04 -9.89
CA ILE A 96 -3.57 9.67 -11.19
C ILE A 96 -2.37 9.22 -12.03
N LEU A 97 -2.64 8.59 -13.17
CA LEU A 97 -1.63 8.37 -14.21
C LEU A 97 -1.77 9.45 -15.27
N GLU A 98 -0.80 10.34 -15.38
CA GLU A 98 -0.75 11.35 -16.43
C GLU A 98 0.19 10.91 -17.56
N ILE A 99 -0.35 10.93 -18.78
CA ILE A 99 0.34 10.68 -20.03
C ILE A 99 0.58 12.03 -20.69
N PRO A 100 1.85 12.44 -20.91
CA PRO A 100 2.17 13.76 -21.44
C PRO A 100 1.74 13.88 -22.91
N ARG A 101 1.55 15.12 -23.36
CA ARG A 101 1.32 15.41 -24.79
C ARG A 101 2.51 14.95 -25.62
N ASN A 102 2.26 14.43 -26.82
CA ASN A 102 3.26 13.87 -27.74
C ASN A 102 3.91 12.56 -27.26
N PHE A 103 3.33 11.85 -26.29
CA PHE A 103 3.86 10.60 -25.76
C PHE A 103 4.21 9.58 -26.85
N GLU A 104 3.28 9.29 -27.78
CA GLU A 104 3.54 8.36 -28.90
C GLU A 104 4.64 8.88 -29.83
N LYS A 105 4.60 10.18 -30.14
CA LYS A 105 5.58 10.82 -31.04
C LYS A 105 6.98 10.78 -30.45
N ASP A 106 7.15 11.14 -29.19
CA ASP A 106 8.45 11.15 -28.52
C ASP A 106 8.97 9.73 -28.32
N PHE A 107 8.09 8.79 -27.96
CA PHE A 107 8.44 7.38 -27.85
C PHE A 107 8.90 6.78 -29.18
N ILE A 108 8.21 7.08 -30.29
CA ILE A 108 8.60 6.65 -31.65
C ILE A 108 9.94 7.26 -32.07
N ASN A 109 10.21 8.52 -31.70
CA ASN A 109 11.43 9.24 -32.07
C ASN A 109 12.61 8.94 -31.13
N ASN A 110 12.56 7.85 -30.36
CA ASN A 110 13.58 7.44 -29.39
C ASN A 110 13.90 8.52 -28.32
N ARG A 111 12.95 9.39 -28.01
CA ARG A 111 13.09 10.37 -26.94
C ARG A 111 12.57 9.78 -25.62
N PRO A 112 13.23 10.02 -24.49
CA PRO A 112 12.73 9.56 -23.20
C PRO A 112 11.38 10.20 -22.91
N VAL A 113 10.43 9.41 -22.40
CA VAL A 113 9.09 9.90 -22.08
C VAL A 113 8.80 9.66 -20.61
N ASN A 114 8.35 10.70 -19.92
CA ASN A 114 8.05 10.64 -18.49
C ASN A 114 6.54 10.53 -18.30
N LEU A 115 6.09 9.46 -17.65
CA LEU A 115 4.73 9.35 -17.14
C LEU A 115 4.73 9.87 -15.70
N LEU A 116 3.84 10.83 -15.40
CA LEU A 116 3.70 11.34 -14.05
C LEU A 116 2.67 10.50 -13.29
N LEU A 117 3.05 10.11 -12.07
CA LEU A 117 2.16 9.39 -11.17
C LEU A 117 1.93 10.25 -9.92
N THR A 118 0.70 10.74 -9.76
CA THR A 118 0.28 11.45 -8.55
C THR A 118 -0.55 10.52 -7.68
N ILE A 119 -0.30 10.54 -6.37
CA ILE A 119 -0.82 9.54 -5.44
C ILE A 119 -1.34 10.21 -4.19
N ASP A 120 -2.52 9.79 -3.73
CA ASP A 120 -2.98 10.08 -2.38
C ASP A 120 -2.30 9.12 -1.40
N ALA A 121 -1.41 9.67 -0.59
CA ALA A 121 -0.64 8.94 0.41
C ALA A 121 -1.37 8.80 1.76
N GLY A 122 -2.66 9.16 1.85
CA GLY A 122 -3.48 8.93 3.04
C GLY A 122 -3.53 7.45 3.44
N ASP A 123 -3.46 6.55 2.46
CA ASP A 123 -3.24 5.11 2.65
C ASP A 123 -1.90 4.72 2.03
N GLY A 124 -0.84 4.76 2.85
CA GLY A 124 0.53 4.51 2.39
C GLY A 124 0.75 3.12 1.79
N GLN A 125 -0.04 2.12 2.21
CA GLN A 125 0.03 0.77 1.63
C GLN A 125 -0.56 0.75 0.22
N LYS A 126 -1.75 1.33 0.01
CA LYS A 126 -2.34 1.48 -1.33
C LYS A 126 -1.45 2.28 -2.27
N ALA A 127 -0.89 3.38 -1.78
CA ALA A 127 0.03 4.24 -2.53
C ALA A 127 1.27 3.47 -2.99
N GLY A 128 1.92 2.73 -2.08
CA GLY A 128 3.11 1.94 -2.39
C GLY A 128 2.84 0.80 -3.38
N LEU A 129 1.77 0.03 -3.16
CA LEU A 129 1.40 -1.07 -4.05
C LEU A 129 0.97 -0.56 -5.43
N GLY A 130 0.15 0.50 -5.49
CA GLY A 130 -0.28 1.11 -6.75
C GLY A 130 0.90 1.60 -7.60
N THR A 131 1.89 2.25 -6.98
CA THR A 131 3.14 2.67 -7.64
C THR A 131 3.89 1.49 -8.24
N SER A 132 4.09 0.44 -7.44
CA SER A 132 4.82 -0.76 -7.84
C SER A 132 4.13 -1.47 -9.01
N TYR A 133 2.82 -1.68 -8.91
CA TYR A 133 2.03 -2.33 -9.96
C TYR A 133 2.02 -1.51 -11.27
N LEU A 134 1.79 -0.19 -11.21
CA LEU A 134 1.84 0.66 -12.40
C LEU A 134 3.23 0.63 -13.04
N SER A 135 4.28 0.78 -12.25
CA SER A 135 5.66 0.73 -12.74
C SER A 135 5.97 -0.60 -13.42
N GLN A 136 5.52 -1.72 -12.85
CA GLN A 136 5.71 -3.04 -13.46
C GLN A 136 4.92 -3.18 -14.78
N ILE A 137 3.67 -2.72 -14.82
CA ILE A 137 2.84 -2.78 -16.03
C ILE A 137 3.45 -1.91 -17.14
N ILE A 138 3.87 -0.69 -16.82
CA ILE A 138 4.48 0.25 -17.77
C ILE A 138 5.81 -0.31 -18.30
N ASN A 139 6.64 -0.89 -17.43
CA ASN A 139 7.89 -1.52 -17.85
C ASN A 139 7.63 -2.73 -18.77
N ASN A 140 6.65 -3.57 -18.45
CA ASN A 140 6.26 -4.70 -19.29
C ASN A 140 5.70 -4.24 -20.64
N TYR A 141 4.88 -3.19 -20.64
CA TYR A 141 4.32 -2.60 -21.86
C TYR A 141 5.41 -2.00 -22.76
N SER A 142 6.36 -1.26 -22.17
CA SER A 142 7.54 -0.76 -22.87
C SER A 142 8.30 -1.90 -23.55
N ARG A 143 8.66 -2.96 -22.81
CA ARG A 143 9.32 -4.15 -23.36
C ARG A 143 8.54 -4.82 -24.49
N GLN A 144 7.22 -4.94 -24.33
CA GLN A 144 6.36 -5.53 -25.36
C GLN A 144 6.44 -4.75 -26.68
N ILE A 145 6.36 -3.41 -26.63
CA ILE A 145 6.46 -2.58 -27.84
C ILE A 145 7.85 -2.67 -28.48
N ILE A 146 8.92 -2.77 -27.67
CA ILE A 146 10.29 -2.97 -28.17
C ILE A 146 10.37 -4.24 -29.02
N THR A 147 9.80 -5.34 -28.52
CA THR A 147 9.79 -6.64 -29.22
C THR A 147 8.94 -6.58 -30.48
N GLU A 148 7.73 -5.99 -30.43
CA GLU A 148 6.83 -5.84 -31.59
C GLU A 148 7.46 -5.02 -32.72
N ARG A 149 8.36 -4.08 -32.39
CA ARG A 149 9.05 -3.22 -33.38
C ARG A 149 10.42 -3.75 -33.81
N GLY A 150 10.72 -5.02 -33.55
CA GLY A 150 11.94 -5.68 -34.04
C GLY A 150 13.23 -5.24 -33.34
N GLY A 151 13.16 -4.85 -32.06
CA GLY A 151 14.35 -4.64 -31.22
C GLY A 151 15.09 -3.31 -31.42
N ARG A 152 14.56 -2.36 -32.20
CA ARG A 152 15.02 -0.96 -32.14
C ARG A 152 14.71 -0.42 -30.75
N ILE A 153 15.73 0.01 -30.01
CA ILE A 153 15.59 0.59 -28.66
C ILE A 153 14.81 1.90 -28.78
N PRO A 154 13.51 1.94 -28.42
CA PRO A 154 12.73 3.16 -28.33
C PRO A 154 13.09 3.90 -27.04
N GLY A 155 12.53 5.08 -26.87
CA GLY A 155 12.73 5.87 -25.66
C GLY A 155 12.35 5.08 -24.41
N ILE A 156 13.12 5.25 -23.33
CA ILE A 156 12.77 4.67 -22.03
C ILE A 156 11.54 5.41 -21.49
N ILE A 157 10.52 4.66 -21.08
CA ILE A 157 9.38 5.20 -20.33
C ILE A 157 9.78 5.22 -18.87
N GLU A 158 9.94 6.42 -18.30
CA GLU A 158 10.25 6.60 -16.88
C GLU A 158 8.96 6.99 -16.13
N VAL A 159 8.71 6.35 -14.99
CA VAL A 159 7.59 6.70 -14.10
C VAL A 159 8.13 7.60 -13.00
N LYS A 160 7.61 8.83 -12.91
CA LYS A 160 8.00 9.78 -11.87
C LYS A 160 6.88 9.92 -10.85
N PRO A 161 7.06 9.40 -9.62
CA PRO A 161 6.10 9.65 -8.55
C PRO A 161 6.24 11.10 -8.05
N ASP A 162 5.11 11.76 -7.81
CA ASP A 162 5.05 13.10 -7.22
C ASP A 162 4.39 13.07 -5.84
N PHE A 163 5.18 13.41 -4.81
CA PHE A 163 4.78 13.39 -3.40
C PHE A 163 4.53 14.81 -2.89
N ARG A 164 3.29 15.30 -3.01
CA ARG A 164 2.97 16.71 -2.72
C ARG A 164 2.98 17.08 -1.24
N TYR A 165 2.60 16.17 -0.34
CA TYR A 165 2.45 16.47 1.10
C TYR A 165 3.64 16.04 1.97
N ASN A 166 4.54 15.19 1.46
CA ASN A 166 5.79 14.83 2.13
C ASN A 166 6.92 14.69 1.09
N ALA A 167 7.28 15.81 0.46
CA ALA A 167 8.31 15.85 -0.57
C ALA A 167 9.68 15.31 -0.09
N SER A 168 9.97 15.46 1.21
CA SER A 168 11.20 14.96 1.84
C SER A 168 11.16 13.48 2.25
N MET A 169 10.01 12.81 2.10
CA MET A 169 9.75 11.45 2.57
C MET A 169 10.27 11.17 3.99
N ARG A 170 10.14 12.15 4.90
CA ARG A 170 10.65 12.01 6.26
C ARG A 170 9.73 11.07 7.01
N TYR A 171 10.23 9.85 7.26
CA TYR A 171 9.50 8.78 7.93
C TYR A 171 8.98 9.20 9.32
N GLN A 172 9.73 10.05 10.02
CA GLN A 172 9.38 10.53 11.36
C GLN A 172 8.07 11.32 11.37
N ASP A 173 7.83 12.15 10.35
CA ASP A 173 6.66 13.03 10.29
C ASP A 173 5.36 12.21 10.12
N TYR A 174 5.46 11.03 9.52
CA TYR A 174 4.37 10.07 9.38
C TYR A 174 4.24 9.14 10.60
N MET A 175 5.35 8.57 11.09
CA MET A 175 5.30 7.46 12.04
C MET A 175 5.16 7.90 13.51
N VAL A 176 5.75 9.04 13.89
CA VAL A 176 5.82 9.48 15.29
C VAL A 176 4.43 9.64 15.94
N PRO A 177 3.44 10.29 15.29
CA PRO A 177 2.10 10.41 15.87
C PRO A 177 1.42 9.05 16.09
N GLY A 178 1.56 8.12 15.13
CA GLY A 178 0.97 6.78 15.24
C GLY A 178 1.57 5.96 16.37
N VAL A 179 2.90 6.01 16.52
CA VAL A 179 3.60 5.33 17.63
C VAL A 179 3.18 5.92 18.98
N LEU A 180 3.02 7.24 19.08
CA LEU A 180 2.56 7.89 20.32
C LEU A 180 1.19 7.36 20.76
N VAL A 181 0.22 7.25 19.85
CA VAL A 181 -1.12 6.74 20.14
C VAL A 181 -1.07 5.29 20.64
N ILE A 182 -0.27 4.44 20.00
CA ILE A 182 -0.09 3.05 20.41
C ILE A 182 0.53 2.98 21.82
N LEU A 183 1.58 3.76 22.08
CA LEU A 183 2.25 3.79 23.38
C LEU A 183 1.30 4.22 24.50
N VAL A 184 0.57 5.32 24.31
CA VAL A 184 -0.38 5.82 25.30
C VAL A 184 -1.49 4.80 25.55
N THR A 185 -2.01 4.15 24.50
CA THR A 185 -3.06 3.12 24.62
C THR A 185 -2.55 1.90 25.38
N MET A 186 -1.36 1.40 25.05
CA MET A 186 -0.75 0.26 25.73
C MET A 186 -0.46 0.58 27.21
N MET A 187 0.12 1.75 27.50
CA MET A 187 0.39 2.17 28.87
C MET A 187 -0.90 2.34 29.67
N GLY A 188 -1.90 3.02 29.12
CA GLY A 188 -3.20 3.22 29.78
C GLY A 188 -3.90 1.89 30.07
N GLY A 189 -3.92 0.97 29.10
CA GLY A 189 -4.48 -0.37 29.27
C GLY A 189 -3.73 -1.19 30.34
N MET A 190 -2.40 -1.17 30.32
CA MET A 190 -1.57 -1.89 31.29
C MET A 190 -1.73 -1.34 32.70
N LEU A 191 -1.75 -0.01 32.87
CA LEU A 191 -1.99 0.63 34.16
C LEU A 191 -3.41 0.33 34.69
N SER A 192 -4.41 0.34 33.82
CA SER A 192 -5.79 -0.01 34.19
C SER A 192 -5.90 -1.46 34.65
N ALA A 193 -5.29 -2.40 33.91
CA ALA A 193 -5.27 -3.82 34.27
C ALA A 193 -4.54 -4.06 35.60
N LEU A 194 -3.39 -3.41 35.82
CA LEU A 194 -2.65 -3.49 37.08
C LEU A 194 -3.46 -2.93 38.25
N ASN A 195 -4.18 -1.83 38.06
CA ASN A 195 -5.04 -1.26 39.09
C ASN A 195 -6.18 -2.21 39.47
N ILE A 196 -6.85 -2.84 38.50
CA ILE A 196 -7.92 -3.83 38.77
C ILE A 196 -7.38 -5.03 39.55
N VAL A 197 -6.22 -5.56 39.16
CA VAL A 197 -5.58 -6.69 39.86
C VAL A 197 -5.20 -6.27 41.28
N ARG A 198 -4.60 -5.09 41.43
CA ARG A 198 -4.19 -4.55 42.72
C ARG A 198 -5.38 -4.32 43.65
N GLU A 199 -6.49 -3.81 43.13
CA GLU A 199 -7.73 -3.63 43.88
C GLU A 199 -8.24 -4.99 44.39
N LYS A 200 -8.27 -6.02 43.53
CA LYS A 200 -8.68 -7.39 43.89
C LYS A 200 -7.74 -8.12 44.85
N GLU A 201 -6.44 -7.80 44.83
CA GLU A 201 -5.46 -8.38 45.78
C GLU A 201 -5.46 -7.65 47.13
N MET A 202 -5.83 -6.38 47.16
CA MET A 202 -5.91 -5.56 48.37
C MET A 202 -7.30 -5.59 49.04
N GLY A 203 -8.34 -6.10 48.37
CA GLY A 203 -9.71 -6.23 48.88
C GLY A 203 -10.59 -7.16 48.04
#